data_AF-A0A172ZB86-F1
#
_entry.id   AF-A0A172ZB86-F1
#
_cell.length_a   1.000
_cell.length_b   1.000
_cell.length_c   1.000
_cell.angle_alpha   90.00
_cell.angle_beta   90.00
_cell.angle_gamma   90.00
#
_symmetry.space_group_name_H-M   'P 1'
#
loop_
_entity.id
_entity.type
_entity.pdbx_description
1 polymer ?
#
loop_
_entity_poly.entity_id
_entity_poly.type
_entity_poly.pdbx_seq_one_letter_code
_entity_poly.pdbx_strand_id
1 'polypeptide(L)'
;MQWKEPTFGPTPVLRVLASANAKRKAQAYDLIKEQKKQKLNYPSWAQEWMRKYKADWNLAQSKGDIAGMRRAQQLADGLRTKLKEINKMPKWAQEQMQKQTVRWMEANTVGNVLAQKAAQKAAQSIRDKCKLIQEIAKKSPADAKDLSDLTAKWYAAHDHGIVDGKVFVKDSKEIKSAKEKYSKQAQTIIDQYNLSDNESDINKNGHSQNEEASQKDPTTSKEDPKEELKEDSIQKAIKITGAFEGRGYTNIAGNFDGQGLSLGFLQWNIGQGTLQPLLLKYINNYKVDAQTIFGNHYSKLTQVLNGSKQEQMNWAKSITDGRKIQNDWKEQFIKLCNTNEFQKIQNDAMSTYIDMAYNMADEFNLKSERGLALVFDIAVQNGGFKSSIKNSIKAKINTNQLTEKEVLTVIAQAAVDKSKAKYQGDVNSRKFTIVNGTGTVHGKSYNLEKDFSLTDQPFK
;
A
#
# COMPACT_ATOMS: atom_id res chain seq x y z
N MET A 1 -24.73 -44.45 29.43
CA MET A 1 -24.30 -43.07 29.12
C MET A 1 -22.89 -42.90 29.66
N GLN A 2 -21.86 -42.94 28.81
CA GLN A 2 -20.49 -42.67 29.27
C GLN A 2 -20.32 -41.16 29.44
N TRP A 3 -20.15 -40.72 30.68
CA TRP A 3 -19.77 -39.35 31.01
C TRP A 3 -18.40 -39.06 30.37
N LYS A 4 -18.37 -38.17 29.37
CA LYS A 4 -17.10 -37.61 28.88
C LYS A 4 -16.69 -36.49 29.81
N GLU A 5 -15.56 -36.66 30.49
CA GLU A 5 -14.98 -35.58 31.29
C GLU A 5 -14.75 -34.32 30.43
N PRO A 6 -15.02 -33.11 30.97
CA PRO A 6 -14.66 -31.88 30.31
C PRO A 6 -13.14 -31.77 30.20
N THR A 7 -12.62 -31.70 28.97
CA THR A 7 -11.21 -31.40 28.73
C THR A 7 -10.97 -29.92 29.01
N PHE A 8 -10.54 -29.61 30.23
CA PHE A 8 -10.07 -28.25 30.55
C PHE A 8 -8.78 -27.99 29.77
N GLY A 9 -8.84 -27.05 28.81
CA GLY A 9 -7.67 -26.59 28.09
C GLY A 9 -6.60 -26.04 29.06
N PRO A 10 -5.32 -26.00 28.67
CA PRO A 10 -4.23 -25.59 29.54
C PRO A 10 -4.47 -24.21 30.16
N THR A 11 -4.28 -24.13 31.48
CA THR A 11 -4.43 -22.89 32.27
C THR A 11 -3.48 -21.79 31.76
N PRO A 12 -3.79 -20.50 31.99
CA PRO A 12 -2.91 -19.39 31.58
C PRO A 12 -1.45 -19.56 32.05
N VAL A 13 -1.24 -20.05 33.27
CA VAL A 13 0.10 -20.32 33.83
C VAL A 13 0.83 -21.40 33.03
N LEU A 14 0.16 -22.51 32.68
CA LEU A 14 0.74 -23.57 31.85
C LEU A 14 1.11 -23.07 30.45
N ARG A 15 0.31 -22.15 29.86
CA ARG A 15 0.64 -21.54 28.55
C ARG A 15 1.89 -20.65 28.63
N VAL A 16 2.03 -19.87 29.70
CA VAL A 16 3.20 -19.01 29.92
C VAL A 16 4.46 -19.86 30.11
N LEU A 17 4.38 -20.92 30.93
CA LEU A 17 5.49 -21.85 31.15
C LEU A 17 5.90 -22.59 29.87
N ALA A 18 4.94 -23.08 29.08
CA ALA A 18 5.21 -23.72 27.79
C ALA A 18 5.93 -22.75 26.82
N SER A 19 5.48 -21.50 26.78
CA SER A 19 6.08 -20.45 25.94
C SER A 19 7.50 -20.09 26.39
N ALA A 20 7.74 -19.99 27.70
CA ALA A 20 9.07 -19.73 28.26
C ALA A 20 10.05 -20.88 27.97
N ASN A 21 9.60 -22.14 28.13
CA ASN A 21 10.41 -23.31 27.82
C ASN A 21 10.75 -23.40 26.31
N ALA A 22 9.78 -23.13 25.43
CA ALA A 22 9.99 -23.10 23.98
C ALA A 22 11.06 -22.06 23.57
N LYS A 23 11.03 -20.86 24.19
CA LYS A 23 12.05 -19.82 24.00
C LYS A 23 13.43 -20.27 24.50
N ARG A 24 13.52 -20.87 25.69
CA ARG A 24 14.79 -21.40 26.24
C ARG A 24 15.41 -22.45 25.32
N LYS A 25 14.61 -23.40 24.82
CA LYS A 25 15.06 -24.41 23.84
C LYS A 25 15.54 -23.77 22.54
N ALA A 26 14.91 -22.69 22.09
CA ALA A 26 15.34 -21.95 20.89
C ALA A 26 16.62 -21.12 21.10
N GLN A 27 16.87 -20.64 22.33
CA GLN A 27 18.13 -19.97 22.68
C GLN A 27 19.30 -20.95 22.76
N ALA A 28 19.06 -22.15 23.33
CA ALA A 28 20.06 -23.23 23.39
C ALA A 28 20.34 -23.87 22.02
N TYR A 29 19.55 -23.54 21.00
CA TYR A 29 19.73 -24.09 19.66
C TYR A 29 21.02 -23.58 19.01
N ASP A 30 21.85 -24.53 18.56
CA ASP A 30 23.16 -24.29 17.97
C ASP A 30 23.04 -23.77 16.52
N LEU A 31 22.87 -22.45 16.42
CA LEU A 31 22.84 -21.76 15.13
C LEU A 31 24.18 -21.85 14.39
N ILE A 32 25.32 -22.02 15.06
CA ILE A 32 26.62 -22.10 14.37
C ILE A 32 26.69 -23.41 13.59
N LYS A 33 26.30 -24.52 14.22
CA LYS A 33 26.19 -25.82 13.55
C LYS A 33 25.18 -25.79 12.41
N GLU A 34 24.03 -25.11 12.59
CA GLU A 34 23.08 -24.92 11.49
C GLU A 34 23.69 -24.15 10.31
N GLN A 35 24.33 -23.00 10.57
CA GLN A 35 24.94 -22.17 9.54
C GLN A 35 26.01 -22.94 8.76
N LYS A 36 26.85 -23.72 9.45
CA LYS A 36 27.81 -24.64 8.82
C LYS A 36 27.12 -25.66 7.93
N LYS A 37 26.05 -26.30 8.42
CA LYS A 37 25.25 -27.27 7.64
C LYS A 37 24.63 -26.64 6.39
N GLN A 38 24.12 -25.42 6.52
CA GLN A 38 23.46 -24.69 5.44
C GLN A 38 24.44 -23.99 4.48
N LYS A 39 25.74 -23.96 4.83
CA LYS A 39 26.78 -23.17 4.15
C LYS A 39 26.33 -21.72 3.95
N LEU A 40 25.72 -21.14 4.99
CA LEU A 40 25.10 -19.82 4.93
C LEU A 40 25.29 -19.09 6.26
N ASN A 41 25.94 -17.93 6.23
CA ASN A 41 26.11 -17.07 7.40
C ASN A 41 24.83 -16.26 7.68
N TYR A 42 24.43 -16.17 8.94
CA TYR A 42 23.24 -15.45 9.39
C TYR A 42 23.67 -14.16 10.09
N PRO A 43 23.32 -12.97 9.56
CA PRO A 43 23.52 -11.73 10.29
C PRO A 43 22.69 -11.70 11.59
N SER A 44 23.05 -10.84 12.54
CA SER A 44 22.42 -10.77 13.88
C SER A 44 20.88 -10.73 13.82
N TRP A 45 20.33 -9.86 12.98
CA TRP A 45 18.87 -9.76 12.77
C TRP A 45 18.26 -11.08 12.31
N ALA A 46 18.93 -11.82 11.42
CA ALA A 46 18.42 -13.10 10.92
C ALA A 46 18.53 -14.20 11.99
N GLN A 47 19.59 -14.18 12.81
CA GLN A 47 19.72 -15.10 13.95
C GLN A 47 18.56 -14.93 14.93
N GLU A 48 18.16 -13.69 15.25
CA GLU A 48 17.01 -13.40 16.10
C GLU A 48 15.72 -14.01 15.54
N TRP A 49 15.47 -13.81 14.25
CA TRP A 49 14.28 -14.35 13.58
C TRP A 49 14.30 -15.87 13.47
N MET A 50 15.45 -16.49 13.21
CA MET A 50 15.60 -17.94 13.25
C MET A 50 15.28 -18.52 14.63
N ARG A 51 15.69 -17.84 15.71
CA ARG A 51 15.32 -18.24 17.07
C ARG A 51 13.83 -18.08 17.33
N LYS A 52 13.19 -17.01 16.82
CA LYS A 52 11.73 -16.84 16.92
C LYS A 52 11.00 -18.00 16.25
N TYR A 53 11.33 -18.34 15.01
CA TYR A 53 10.72 -19.47 14.31
C TYR A 53 11.01 -20.81 15.00
N LYS A 54 12.20 -20.99 15.56
CA LYS A 54 12.50 -22.19 16.34
C LYS A 54 11.67 -22.26 17.64
N ALA A 55 11.44 -21.13 18.31
CA ALA A 55 10.57 -21.07 19.48
C ALA A 55 9.11 -21.39 19.11
N ASP A 56 8.61 -20.83 18.00
CA ASP A 56 7.27 -21.11 17.48
C ASP A 56 7.10 -22.60 17.15
N TRP A 57 8.12 -23.21 16.52
CA TRP A 57 8.14 -24.64 16.24
C TRP A 57 8.12 -25.48 17.52
N ASN A 58 8.95 -25.15 18.52
CA ASN A 58 8.99 -25.87 19.80
C ASN A 58 7.66 -25.75 20.56
N LEU A 59 7.03 -24.57 20.51
CA LEU A 59 5.73 -24.33 21.12
C LEU A 59 4.63 -25.13 20.42
N ALA A 60 4.59 -25.12 19.09
CA ALA A 60 3.68 -25.93 18.31
C ALA A 60 3.86 -27.43 18.59
N GLN A 61 5.12 -27.91 18.65
CA GLN A 61 5.44 -29.28 19.02
C GLN A 61 4.89 -29.65 20.40
N SER A 62 5.07 -28.80 21.41
CA SER A 62 4.55 -29.05 22.76
C SER A 62 3.03 -29.17 22.84
N LYS A 63 2.32 -28.67 21.82
CA LYS A 63 0.86 -28.71 21.70
C LYS A 63 0.36 -29.81 20.75
N GLY A 64 1.26 -30.56 20.12
CA GLY A 64 0.91 -31.47 19.02
C GLY A 64 0.40 -30.75 17.75
N ASP A 65 0.66 -29.44 17.60
CA ASP A 65 0.23 -28.64 16.47
C ASP A 65 1.16 -28.83 15.26
N ILE A 66 0.89 -29.88 14.48
CA ILE A 66 1.65 -30.23 13.28
C ILE A 66 1.63 -29.09 12.25
N ALA A 67 0.50 -28.37 12.13
CA ALA A 67 0.37 -27.26 11.18
C ALA A 67 1.25 -26.08 11.59
N GLY A 68 1.26 -25.72 12.88
CA GLY A 68 2.15 -24.71 13.45
C GLY A 68 3.62 -25.05 13.28
N MET A 69 4.00 -26.32 13.50
CA MET A 69 5.36 -26.79 13.24
C MET A 69 5.76 -26.61 11.77
N ARG A 70 4.90 -27.04 10.83
CA ARG A 70 5.16 -26.89 9.39
C ARG A 70 5.28 -25.42 8.99
N ARG A 71 4.42 -24.54 9.53
CA ARG A 71 4.46 -23.09 9.27
C ARG A 71 5.76 -22.46 9.75
N ALA A 72 6.19 -22.77 10.97
CA ALA A 72 7.45 -22.25 11.52
C ALA A 72 8.66 -22.71 10.68
N GLN A 73 8.65 -23.97 10.23
CA GLN A 73 9.69 -24.49 9.33
C GLN A 73 9.71 -23.75 7.99
N GLN A 74 8.55 -23.55 7.35
CA GLN A 74 8.45 -22.82 6.09
C GLN A 74 8.96 -21.37 6.19
N LEU A 75 8.69 -20.70 7.32
CA LEU A 75 9.21 -19.35 7.56
C LEU A 75 10.74 -19.34 7.69
N ALA A 76 11.32 -20.30 8.41
CA ALA A 76 12.77 -20.46 8.51
C ALA A 76 13.41 -20.77 7.14
N ASP A 77 12.83 -21.69 6.37
CA ASP A 77 13.31 -22.03 5.02
C ASP A 77 13.24 -20.81 4.09
N GLY A 78 12.12 -20.07 4.13
CA GLY A 78 11.95 -18.83 3.39
C GLY A 78 12.99 -17.77 3.74
N LEU A 79 13.34 -17.62 5.03
CA LEU A 79 14.41 -16.72 5.46
C LEU A 79 15.78 -17.15 4.92
N ARG A 80 16.12 -18.45 4.93
CA ARG A 80 17.39 -18.93 4.33
C ARG A 80 17.47 -18.64 2.84
N THR A 81 16.38 -18.85 2.10
CA THR A 81 16.32 -18.53 0.67
C THR A 81 16.54 -17.05 0.42
N LYS A 82 15.89 -16.17 1.21
CA LYS A 82 16.11 -14.71 1.12
C LYS A 82 17.54 -14.32 1.46
N LEU A 83 18.17 -14.93 2.47
CA LEU A 83 19.57 -14.64 2.80
C LEU A 83 20.53 -15.03 1.67
N LYS A 84 20.31 -16.17 1.01
CA LYS A 84 21.10 -16.58 -0.18
C LYS A 84 20.93 -15.60 -1.34
N GLU A 85 19.73 -15.06 -1.51
CA GLU A 85 19.44 -14.03 -2.50
C GLU A 85 20.17 -12.72 -2.16
N ILE A 86 19.97 -12.22 -0.93
CA ILE A 86 20.57 -10.99 -0.41
C ILE A 86 22.10 -11.02 -0.56
N ASN A 87 22.76 -12.12 -0.20
CA ASN A 87 24.23 -12.22 -0.26
C ASN A 87 24.82 -12.05 -1.68
N LYS A 88 24.02 -12.19 -2.74
CA LYS A 88 24.46 -11.99 -4.14
C LYS A 88 24.24 -10.56 -4.63
N MET A 89 23.56 -9.71 -3.86
CA MET A 89 23.21 -8.35 -4.25
C MET A 89 24.32 -7.36 -3.89
N PRO A 90 24.39 -6.18 -4.54
CA PRO A 90 25.28 -5.11 -4.12
C PRO A 90 24.93 -4.61 -2.70
N LYS A 91 25.91 -4.05 -1.98
CA LYS A 91 25.78 -3.64 -0.57
C LYS A 91 24.53 -2.79 -0.27
N TRP A 92 24.25 -1.80 -1.11
CA TRP A 92 23.06 -0.96 -0.96
C TRP A 92 21.76 -1.79 -1.03
N ALA A 93 21.70 -2.75 -1.95
CA ALA A 93 20.53 -3.62 -2.12
C ALA A 93 20.41 -4.62 -0.98
N GLN A 94 21.53 -5.11 -0.42
CA GLN A 94 21.51 -5.96 0.77
C GLN A 94 20.81 -5.28 1.94
N GLU A 95 21.17 -4.02 2.21
CA GLU A 95 20.59 -3.22 3.29
C GLU A 95 19.10 -2.96 3.07
N GLN A 96 18.72 -2.56 1.86
CA GLN A 96 17.32 -2.30 1.54
C GLN A 96 16.47 -3.58 1.58
N MET A 97 16.99 -4.70 1.08
CA MET A 97 16.31 -6.00 1.16
C MET A 97 16.19 -6.52 2.58
N GLN A 98 17.21 -6.31 3.42
CA GLN A 98 17.11 -6.58 4.86
C GLN A 98 15.95 -5.79 5.47
N LYS A 99 15.89 -4.47 5.24
CA LYS A 99 14.84 -3.59 5.76
C LYS A 99 13.45 -4.08 5.37
N GLN A 100 13.22 -4.41 4.09
CA GLN A 100 11.91 -4.92 3.66
C GLN A 100 11.64 -6.34 4.17
N THR A 101 12.66 -7.19 4.30
CA THR A 101 12.50 -8.54 4.84
C THR A 101 12.08 -8.50 6.30
N VAL A 102 12.71 -7.67 7.13
CA VAL A 102 12.32 -7.47 8.53
C VAL A 102 10.91 -6.90 8.64
N ARG A 103 10.57 -5.84 7.88
CA ARG A 103 9.20 -5.29 7.83
C ARG A 103 8.16 -6.35 7.50
N TRP A 104 8.44 -7.20 6.51
CA TRP A 104 7.55 -8.30 6.16
C TRP A 104 7.39 -9.30 7.31
N MET A 105 8.48 -9.68 7.97
CA MET A 105 8.44 -10.64 9.08
C MET A 105 7.68 -10.10 10.28
N GLU A 106 7.93 -8.84 10.67
CA GLU A 106 7.19 -8.15 11.74
C GLU A 106 5.71 -8.09 11.41
N ALA A 107 5.37 -7.64 10.20
CA ALA A 107 3.99 -7.60 9.73
C ALA A 107 3.33 -8.99 9.72
N ASN A 108 4.06 -10.04 9.33
CA ASN A 108 3.58 -11.41 9.36
C ASN A 108 3.32 -11.90 10.79
N THR A 109 4.14 -11.53 11.78
CA THR A 109 3.91 -11.94 13.18
C THR A 109 2.61 -11.41 13.78
N VAL A 110 2.19 -10.21 13.35
CA VAL A 110 0.94 -9.58 13.82
C VAL A 110 -0.21 -9.73 12.83
N GLY A 111 -0.04 -10.51 11.77
CA GLY A 111 -1.07 -10.72 10.74
C GLY A 111 -1.38 -9.48 9.90
N ASN A 112 -0.50 -8.48 9.85
CA ASN A 112 -0.68 -7.27 9.05
C ASN A 112 -0.37 -7.55 7.57
N VAL A 113 -1.40 -7.96 6.81
CA VAL A 113 -1.26 -8.33 5.39
C VAL A 113 -0.89 -7.13 4.50
N LEU A 114 -1.33 -5.92 4.83
CA LEU A 114 -1.01 -4.72 4.05
C LEU A 114 0.48 -4.38 4.13
N ALA A 115 1.03 -4.35 5.35
CA ALA A 115 2.47 -4.11 5.54
C ALA A 115 3.32 -5.23 4.92
N GLN A 116 2.84 -6.49 4.93
CA GLN A 116 3.48 -7.58 4.19
C GLN A 116 3.50 -7.30 2.68
N LYS A 117 2.38 -6.92 2.07
CA LYS A 117 2.30 -6.62 0.63
C LYS A 117 3.16 -5.41 0.25
N ALA A 118 3.15 -4.36 1.08
CA ALA A 118 3.97 -3.18 0.87
C ALA A 118 5.47 -3.53 0.90
N ALA A 119 5.90 -4.30 1.89
CA ALA A 119 7.27 -4.80 1.99
C ALA A 119 7.64 -5.69 0.79
N GLN A 120 6.72 -6.55 0.32
CA GLN A 120 6.93 -7.37 -0.88
C GLN A 120 7.09 -6.52 -2.14
N LYS A 121 6.25 -5.50 -2.35
CA LYS A 121 6.34 -4.59 -3.50
C LYS A 121 7.66 -3.80 -3.48
N ALA A 122 8.05 -3.28 -2.31
CA ALA A 122 9.32 -2.59 -2.15
C ALA A 122 10.52 -3.52 -2.43
N ALA A 123 10.48 -4.76 -1.92
CA ALA A 123 11.48 -5.78 -2.22
C ALA A 123 11.55 -6.10 -3.72
N GLN A 124 10.41 -6.18 -4.41
CA GLN A 124 10.38 -6.39 -5.86
C GLN A 124 11.05 -5.23 -6.62
N SER A 125 10.75 -3.99 -6.26
CA SER A 125 11.40 -2.82 -6.88
C SER A 125 12.93 -2.85 -6.72
N ILE A 126 13.45 -3.34 -5.59
CA ILE A 126 14.90 -3.50 -5.39
C ILE A 126 15.48 -4.56 -6.33
N ARG A 127 14.78 -5.70 -6.51
CA ARG A 127 15.17 -6.73 -7.49
C ARG A 127 15.17 -6.20 -8.91
N ASP A 128 14.15 -5.43 -9.28
CA ASP A 128 14.02 -4.87 -10.61
C ASP A 128 15.18 -3.91 -10.92
N LYS A 129 15.57 -3.07 -9.95
CA LYS A 129 16.77 -2.23 -10.05
C LYS A 129 18.06 -3.05 -10.20
N CYS A 130 18.23 -4.10 -9.39
CA CYS A 130 19.40 -4.98 -9.52
C CYS A 130 19.45 -5.68 -10.88
N LYS A 131 18.30 -6.13 -11.39
CA LYS A 131 18.18 -6.76 -12.70
C LYS A 131 18.53 -5.78 -13.81
N LEU A 132 18.01 -4.54 -13.76
CA LEU A 132 18.35 -3.50 -14.72
C LEU A 132 19.86 -3.24 -14.78
N ILE A 133 20.50 -3.09 -13.62
CA ILE A 133 21.96 -2.93 -13.52
C ILE A 133 22.69 -4.13 -14.12
N GLN A 134 22.23 -5.35 -13.86
CA GLN A 134 22.82 -6.56 -14.45
C GLN A 134 22.67 -6.63 -15.97
N GLU A 135 21.53 -6.18 -16.52
CA GLU A 135 21.34 -6.12 -17.97
C GLU A 135 22.25 -5.06 -18.61
N ILE A 136 22.36 -3.87 -18.01
CA ILE A 136 23.29 -2.83 -18.45
C ILE A 136 24.74 -3.35 -18.38
N ALA A 137 25.11 -4.11 -17.35
CA ALA A 137 26.47 -4.64 -17.18
C ALA A 137 26.90 -5.55 -18.33
N LYS A 138 25.97 -6.18 -19.05
CA LYS A 138 26.27 -6.99 -20.24
C LYS A 138 26.68 -6.13 -21.44
N LYS A 139 26.18 -4.88 -21.52
CA LYS A 139 26.48 -3.93 -22.59
C LYS A 139 27.63 -2.99 -22.21
N SER A 140 27.60 -2.45 -20.98
CA SER A 140 28.62 -1.57 -20.40
C SER A 140 28.79 -1.82 -18.91
N PRO A 141 29.88 -2.51 -18.49
CA PRO A 141 30.20 -2.69 -17.08
C PRO A 141 30.43 -1.36 -16.34
N ALA A 142 30.94 -0.33 -17.03
CA ALA A 142 31.20 0.99 -16.45
C ALA A 142 29.88 1.69 -16.07
N ASP A 143 28.92 1.76 -17.00
CA ASP A 143 27.63 2.42 -16.74
C ASP A 143 26.80 1.68 -15.69
N ALA A 144 26.88 0.35 -15.68
CA ALA A 144 26.24 -0.46 -14.64
C ALA A 144 26.81 -0.16 -13.25
N LYS A 145 28.14 -0.01 -13.16
CA LYS A 145 28.81 0.39 -11.92
C LYS A 145 28.35 1.79 -11.49
N ASP A 146 28.34 2.75 -12.41
CA ASP A 146 27.95 4.13 -12.11
C ASP A 146 26.48 4.23 -11.69
N LEU A 147 25.58 3.49 -12.36
CA LEU A 147 24.17 3.41 -11.96
C LEU A 147 23.99 2.78 -10.57
N SER A 148 24.76 1.74 -10.27
CA SER A 148 24.76 1.13 -8.93
C SER A 148 25.29 2.11 -7.87
N ASP A 149 26.35 2.87 -8.18
CA ASP A 149 26.95 3.84 -7.26
C ASP A 149 26.01 5.03 -7.02
N LEU A 150 25.35 5.55 -8.06
CA LEU A 150 24.31 6.59 -7.95
C LEU A 150 23.12 6.10 -7.12
N THR A 151 22.71 4.86 -7.31
CA THR A 151 21.65 4.24 -6.49
C THR A 151 22.07 4.14 -5.03
N ALA A 152 23.31 3.74 -4.75
CA ALA A 152 23.86 3.68 -3.39
C ALA A 152 23.90 5.07 -2.74
N LYS A 153 24.37 6.10 -3.45
CA LYS A 153 24.39 7.48 -2.98
C LYS A 153 23.00 8.01 -2.67
N TRP A 154 22.01 7.70 -3.51
CA TRP A 154 20.63 8.08 -3.26
C TRP A 154 20.10 7.49 -1.96
N TYR A 155 20.34 6.19 -1.70
CA TYR A 155 19.94 5.56 -0.45
C TYR A 155 20.72 6.09 0.75
N ALA A 156 22.02 6.38 0.61
CA ALA A 156 22.81 6.99 1.68
C ALA A 156 22.25 8.37 2.09
N ALA A 157 21.88 9.20 1.11
CA ALA A 157 21.26 10.49 1.35
C ALA A 157 19.86 10.34 1.99
N HIS A 158 19.06 9.41 1.49
CA HIS A 158 17.68 9.18 1.96
C HIS A 158 17.61 8.57 3.36
N ASP A 159 18.34 7.49 3.62
CA ASP A 159 18.22 6.71 4.86
C ASP A 159 19.14 7.21 5.97
N HIS A 160 20.31 7.75 5.62
CA HIS A 160 21.36 8.11 6.58
C HIS A 160 21.69 9.60 6.60
N GLY A 161 21.09 10.40 5.70
CA GLY A 161 21.41 11.83 5.58
C GLY A 161 22.83 12.09 5.09
N ILE A 162 23.46 11.12 4.41
CA ILE A 162 24.84 11.22 3.94
C ILE A 162 24.87 11.61 2.46
N VAL A 163 25.50 12.73 2.14
CA VAL A 163 25.70 13.22 0.77
C VAL A 163 27.20 13.37 0.53
N ASP A 164 27.73 12.59 -0.42
CA ASP A 164 29.16 12.57 -0.81
C ASP A 164 30.12 12.56 0.42
N GLY A 165 29.79 11.75 1.43
CA GLY A 165 30.60 11.55 2.64
C GLY A 165 30.33 12.53 3.79
N LYS A 166 29.47 13.54 3.59
CA LYS A 166 29.10 14.51 4.63
C LYS A 166 27.71 14.20 5.21
N VAL A 167 27.58 14.31 6.52
CA VAL A 167 26.31 14.09 7.25
C VAL A 167 25.55 15.41 7.32
N PHE A 168 24.27 15.38 6.95
CA PHE A 168 23.36 16.53 7.02
C PHE A 168 22.19 16.25 7.97
N VAL A 169 21.56 17.32 8.44
CA VAL A 169 20.29 17.22 9.17
C VAL A 169 19.24 16.61 8.25
N LYS A 170 18.43 15.71 8.82
CA LYS A 170 17.35 15.05 8.11
C LYS A 170 16.42 16.09 7.46
N ASP A 171 15.99 15.80 6.23
CA ASP A 171 15.08 16.62 5.41
C ASP A 171 15.63 18.00 4.99
N SER A 172 16.93 18.23 5.14
CA SER A 172 17.64 19.42 4.65
C SER A 172 17.53 19.60 3.12
N LYS A 173 17.70 20.85 2.67
CA LYS A 173 17.67 21.20 1.24
C LYS A 173 18.75 20.47 0.46
N GLU A 174 19.91 20.28 1.09
CA GLU A 174 21.07 19.57 0.56
C GLU A 174 20.75 18.11 0.24
N ILE A 175 20.06 17.39 1.15
CA ILE A 175 19.62 16.01 0.90
C ILE A 175 18.65 15.95 -0.28
N LYS A 176 17.67 16.87 -0.34
CA LYS A 176 16.68 16.92 -1.43
C LYS A 176 17.36 17.16 -2.77
N SER A 177 18.19 18.20 -2.87
CA SER A 177 18.93 18.53 -4.09
C SER A 177 19.90 17.42 -4.52
N ALA A 178 20.58 16.76 -3.57
CA ALA A 178 21.46 15.63 -3.88
C ALA A 178 20.69 14.43 -4.44
N LYS A 179 19.56 14.06 -3.82
CA LYS A 179 18.71 12.97 -4.32
C LYS A 179 18.19 13.25 -5.72
N GLU A 180 17.71 14.47 -5.99
CA GLU A 180 17.27 14.89 -7.32
C GLU A 180 18.39 14.79 -8.34
N LYS A 181 19.60 15.27 -7.99
CA LYS A 181 20.79 15.18 -8.83
C LYS A 181 21.12 13.72 -9.17
N TYR A 182 21.23 12.86 -8.17
CA TYR A 182 21.56 11.44 -8.38
C TYR A 182 20.48 10.73 -9.19
N SER A 183 19.20 11.04 -8.96
CA SER A 183 18.09 10.50 -9.75
C SER A 183 18.15 10.93 -11.22
N LYS A 184 18.45 12.21 -11.50
CA LYS A 184 18.62 12.70 -12.88
C LYS A 184 19.77 12.00 -13.59
N GLN A 185 20.94 11.90 -12.94
CA GLN A 185 22.11 11.21 -13.49
C GLN A 185 21.84 9.73 -13.75
N ALA A 186 21.17 9.04 -12.82
CA ALA A 186 20.79 7.65 -12.98
C ALA A 186 19.81 7.47 -14.15
N GLN A 187 18.85 8.40 -14.31
CA GLN A 187 17.90 8.36 -15.40
C GLN A 187 18.58 8.55 -16.76
N THR A 188 19.56 9.46 -16.86
CA THR A 188 20.35 9.63 -18.09
C THR A 188 21.02 8.33 -18.53
N ILE A 189 21.63 7.58 -17.59
CA ILE A 189 22.22 6.27 -17.89
C ILE A 189 21.13 5.30 -18.37
N ILE A 190 20.00 5.21 -17.66
CA ILE A 190 18.90 4.31 -18.01
C ILE A 190 18.35 4.62 -19.40
N ASP A 191 18.18 5.89 -19.74
CA ASP A 191 17.63 6.34 -21.02
C ASP A 191 18.53 5.96 -22.20
N GLN A 192 19.86 6.02 -22.04
CA GLN A 192 20.81 5.55 -23.07
C GLN A 192 20.52 4.11 -23.49
N TYR A 193 20.17 3.24 -22.53
CA TYR A 193 19.91 1.83 -22.81
C TYR A 193 18.47 1.55 -23.25
N ASN A 194 17.50 2.38 -22.83
CA ASN A 194 16.13 2.34 -23.34
C ASN A 194 16.02 2.84 -24.79
N LEU A 195 16.91 3.73 -25.22
CA LEU A 195 17.03 4.19 -26.61
C LEU A 195 17.73 3.13 -27.48
N SER A 196 18.74 2.43 -26.96
CA SER A 196 19.45 1.36 -27.69
C SER A 196 18.59 0.15 -28.07
N ASP A 197 17.53 -0.14 -27.30
CA ASP A 197 16.57 -1.22 -27.62
C ASP A 197 15.51 -0.77 -28.66
N ASN A 198 15.44 0.54 -28.97
CA ASN A 198 14.61 1.11 -30.04
C ASN A 198 15.44 1.45 -31.30
N GLU A 199 16.77 1.57 -31.19
CA GLU A 199 17.67 1.89 -32.32
C GLU A 199 17.90 0.71 -33.30
N SER A 200 17.46 -0.51 -32.98
CA SER A 200 17.38 -1.58 -33.99
C SER A 200 16.28 -1.34 -35.04
N ASP A 201 15.39 -0.36 -34.83
CA ASP A 201 14.26 -0.05 -35.73
C ASP A 201 14.26 1.40 -36.28
N ILE A 202 15.22 2.26 -35.92
CA ILE A 202 15.20 3.70 -36.27
C ILE A 202 16.55 4.18 -36.80
N ASN A 203 17.05 3.54 -37.86
CA ASN A 203 18.12 4.12 -38.69
C ASN A 203 17.65 4.28 -40.14
N LYS A 204 16.60 5.09 -40.32
CA LYS A 204 16.35 5.87 -41.54
C LYS A 204 15.84 7.25 -41.13
N ASN A 205 16.57 8.26 -41.59
CA ASN A 205 16.27 9.68 -41.62
C ASN A 205 16.57 10.45 -40.33
N GLY A 206 17.68 11.18 -40.40
CA GLY A 206 18.08 12.18 -39.42
C GLY A 206 17.65 13.60 -39.76
N HIS A 207 18.36 14.51 -39.09
CA HIS A 207 18.31 15.98 -39.10
C HIS A 207 17.13 16.63 -38.34
N SER A 208 17.28 17.72 -37.59
CA SER A 208 18.37 18.42 -36.87
C SER A 208 17.72 19.70 -36.28
N GLN A 209 18.25 20.21 -35.15
CA GLN A 209 18.22 21.63 -34.70
C GLN A 209 16.88 22.25 -34.25
N ASN A 210 16.75 23.16 -33.27
CA ASN A 210 17.70 23.90 -32.42
C ASN A 210 17.00 24.37 -31.12
N GLU A 211 17.85 24.75 -30.16
CA GLU A 211 17.59 25.40 -28.87
C GLU A 211 17.01 26.82 -29.03
N GLU A 212 16.30 27.30 -28.00
CA GLU A 212 16.59 28.63 -27.42
C GLU A 212 15.95 28.80 -26.03
N ALA A 213 16.74 29.38 -25.12
CA ALA A 213 16.43 29.67 -23.73
C ALA A 213 16.04 31.14 -23.56
N SER A 214 15.21 31.45 -22.55
CA SER A 214 15.14 32.81 -21.99
C SER A 214 14.72 32.79 -20.53
N GLN A 215 15.61 33.33 -19.69
CA GLN A 215 15.43 33.63 -18.27
C GLN A 215 14.71 34.98 -18.11
N LYS A 216 13.89 35.11 -17.05
CA LYS A 216 13.70 36.37 -16.30
C LYS A 216 13.07 36.10 -14.92
N ASP A 217 13.65 36.74 -13.93
CA ASP A 217 13.24 36.92 -12.52
C ASP A 217 13.69 38.38 -12.17
N PRO A 218 13.31 39.07 -11.06
CA PRO A 218 12.37 38.73 -9.98
C PRO A 218 11.50 39.91 -9.44
N THR A 219 10.75 39.60 -8.36
CA THR A 219 10.29 40.43 -7.21
C THR A 219 9.09 41.40 -7.34
N THR A 220 8.02 41.18 -6.56
CA THR A 220 7.72 41.93 -5.30
C THR A 220 6.53 41.34 -4.51
N SER A 221 6.64 41.43 -3.18
CA SER A 221 5.74 40.95 -2.12
C SER A 221 4.56 41.88 -1.80
N LYS A 222 3.40 41.35 -1.36
CA LYS A 222 2.83 41.55 0.01
C LYS A 222 1.40 40.99 0.20
N GLU A 223 1.23 40.45 1.41
CA GLU A 223 0.04 40.37 2.28
C GLU A 223 -0.98 39.22 2.14
N ASP A 224 -0.99 38.38 3.17
CA ASP A 224 -1.91 37.29 3.50
C ASP A 224 -3.34 37.76 3.78
N PRO A 225 -4.33 36.97 3.33
CA PRO A 225 -5.55 36.77 4.08
C PRO A 225 -5.77 35.28 4.40
N LYS A 226 -5.86 34.99 5.71
CA LYS A 226 -6.50 33.81 6.36
C LYS A 226 -6.68 32.59 5.45
N GLU A 227 -5.73 31.67 5.53
CA GLU A 227 -5.75 30.38 4.86
C GLU A 227 -6.94 29.53 5.37
N GLU A 228 -8.06 29.66 4.69
CA GLU A 228 -9.13 28.67 4.71
C GLU A 228 -8.48 27.35 4.28
N LEU A 229 -8.37 26.38 5.20
CA LEU A 229 -7.71 25.09 4.96
C LEU A 229 -8.26 24.47 3.67
N LYS A 230 -7.53 24.64 2.58
CA LYS A 230 -7.90 24.14 1.26
C LYS A 230 -8.01 22.62 1.39
N GLU A 231 -9.23 22.09 1.25
CA GLU A 231 -9.43 20.65 1.34
C GLU A 231 -8.54 19.97 0.29
N ASP A 232 -7.69 19.07 0.75
CA ASP A 232 -6.76 18.30 -0.07
C ASP A 232 -7.52 17.64 -1.24
N SER A 233 -7.08 17.85 -2.47
CA SER A 233 -7.81 17.46 -3.68
C SER A 233 -8.09 15.94 -3.72
N ILE A 234 -7.27 15.12 -3.06
CA ILE A 234 -7.57 13.68 -2.91
C ILE A 234 -8.76 13.42 -2.00
N GLN A 235 -9.01 14.25 -0.97
CA GLN A 235 -10.19 14.11 -0.11
C GLN A 235 -11.47 14.42 -0.87
N LYS A 236 -11.44 15.41 -1.78
CA LYS A 236 -12.56 15.66 -2.71
C LYS A 236 -12.82 14.42 -3.58
N ALA A 237 -11.77 13.84 -4.18
CA ALA A 237 -11.88 12.62 -4.98
C ALA A 237 -12.48 11.45 -4.18
N ILE A 238 -12.01 11.24 -2.95
CA ILE A 238 -12.53 10.20 -2.06
C ILE A 238 -14.01 10.43 -1.76
N LYS A 239 -14.41 11.64 -1.36
CA LYS A 239 -15.81 11.97 -1.05
C LYS A 239 -16.73 11.74 -2.25
N ILE A 240 -16.31 12.13 -3.46
CA ILE A 240 -17.08 11.94 -4.70
C ILE A 240 -17.27 10.46 -5.00
N THR A 241 -16.19 9.68 -5.04
CA THR A 241 -16.28 8.22 -5.26
C THR A 241 -17.12 7.56 -4.18
N GLY A 242 -16.97 7.97 -2.92
CA GLY A 242 -17.76 7.45 -1.80
C GLY A 242 -19.26 7.75 -1.91
N ALA A 243 -19.63 8.91 -2.46
CA ALA A 243 -21.02 9.25 -2.75
C ALA A 243 -21.60 8.39 -3.87
N PHE A 244 -20.80 8.07 -4.89
CA PHE A 244 -21.21 7.14 -5.95
C PHE A 244 -21.30 5.69 -5.45
N GLU A 245 -20.50 5.28 -4.46
CA GLU A 245 -20.66 3.99 -3.76
C GLU A 245 -21.85 3.98 -2.78
N GLY A 246 -22.46 5.14 -2.51
CA GLY A 246 -23.68 5.32 -1.73
C GLY A 246 -23.49 5.83 -0.29
N ARG A 247 -22.55 5.26 0.48
CA ARG A 247 -22.35 5.63 1.91
C ARG A 247 -20.91 5.96 2.31
N GLY A 248 -19.96 5.88 1.38
CA GLY A 248 -18.54 6.17 1.61
C GLY A 248 -18.00 5.58 2.91
N TYR A 249 -17.40 6.41 3.76
CA TYR A 249 -16.83 6.00 5.05
C TYR A 249 -17.82 5.32 6.01
N THR A 250 -19.12 5.59 5.88
CA THR A 250 -20.17 5.07 6.76
C THR A 250 -20.88 3.84 6.20
N ASN A 251 -20.36 3.27 5.11
CA ASN A 251 -20.95 2.07 4.54
C ASN A 251 -20.75 0.89 5.49
N ILE A 252 -21.83 0.24 5.89
CA ILE A 252 -21.81 -0.87 6.85
C ILE A 252 -22.75 -1.98 6.40
N ALA A 253 -22.33 -3.23 6.56
CA ALA A 253 -23.13 -4.40 6.21
C ALA A 253 -22.85 -5.58 7.15
N GLY A 254 -23.90 -6.37 7.41
CA GLY A 254 -23.82 -7.62 8.17
C GLY A 254 -23.39 -8.83 7.33
N ASN A 255 -23.44 -10.02 7.93
CA ASN A 255 -22.94 -11.28 7.36
C ASN A 255 -23.88 -11.90 6.29
N PHE A 256 -24.15 -11.21 5.18
CA PHE A 256 -24.99 -11.77 4.09
C PHE A 256 -24.21 -12.64 3.10
N ASP A 257 -22.89 -12.52 3.06
CA ASP A 257 -21.98 -13.19 2.11
C ASP A 257 -20.95 -14.11 2.80
N GLY A 258 -21.08 -14.32 4.12
CA GLY A 258 -20.13 -15.10 4.90
C GLY A 258 -18.91 -14.32 5.39
N GLN A 259 -18.82 -13.02 5.13
CA GLN A 259 -17.67 -12.18 5.51
C GLN A 259 -17.79 -11.52 6.90
N GLY A 260 -18.87 -11.77 7.63
CA GLY A 260 -19.10 -11.22 8.96
C GLY A 260 -19.56 -9.76 8.88
N LEU A 261 -18.92 -8.91 9.68
CA LEU A 261 -19.15 -7.46 9.66
C LEU A 261 -18.25 -6.82 8.60
N SER A 262 -18.84 -5.97 7.75
CA SER A 262 -18.15 -5.14 6.78
C SER A 262 -18.37 -3.66 7.09
N LEU A 263 -17.30 -2.87 7.13
CA LEU A 263 -17.35 -1.43 7.40
C LEU A 263 -16.52 -0.63 6.40
N GLY A 264 -16.88 0.62 6.23
CA GLY A 264 -16.07 1.64 5.59
C GLY A 264 -16.13 1.67 4.07
N PHE A 265 -15.39 2.62 3.52
CA PHE A 265 -15.32 2.96 2.10
C PHE A 265 -15.12 1.74 1.18
N LEU A 266 -14.15 0.87 1.48
CA LEU A 266 -13.85 -0.33 0.70
C LEU A 266 -14.50 -1.61 1.24
N GLN A 267 -15.46 -1.50 2.17
CA GLN A 267 -16.11 -2.66 2.81
C GLN A 267 -15.10 -3.65 3.40
N TRP A 268 -14.12 -3.13 4.16
CA TRP A 268 -13.22 -3.97 4.94
C TRP A 268 -14.03 -4.86 5.87
N ASN A 269 -13.67 -6.14 5.97
CA ASN A 269 -14.50 -7.12 6.65
C ASN A 269 -13.71 -8.08 7.53
N ILE A 270 -14.41 -8.66 8.51
CA ILE A 270 -13.85 -9.60 9.48
C ILE A 270 -13.40 -10.90 8.79
N GLY A 271 -14.17 -11.41 7.83
CA GLY A 271 -13.91 -12.69 7.17
C GLY A 271 -12.58 -12.74 6.40
N GLN A 272 -12.20 -11.64 5.75
CA GLN A 272 -10.91 -11.51 5.06
C GLN A 272 -9.77 -11.06 5.98
N GLY A 273 -10.05 -10.70 7.23
CA GLY A 273 -9.03 -10.16 8.13
C GLY A 273 -8.66 -8.71 7.84
N THR A 274 -9.48 -7.99 7.07
CA THR A 274 -9.15 -6.66 6.56
C THR A 274 -9.69 -5.54 7.44
N LEU A 275 -10.74 -5.79 8.24
CA LEU A 275 -11.34 -4.79 9.13
C LEU A 275 -10.65 -4.68 10.50
N GLN A 276 -10.24 -5.81 11.04
CA GLN A 276 -9.59 -5.95 12.35
C GLN A 276 -8.43 -4.97 12.55
N PRO A 277 -7.46 -4.83 11.62
CA PRO A 277 -6.36 -3.90 11.81
C PRO A 277 -6.81 -2.44 11.89
N LEU A 278 -7.88 -2.04 11.20
CA LEU A 278 -8.40 -0.67 11.26
C LEU A 278 -9.03 -0.41 12.63
N LEU A 279 -9.87 -1.33 13.11
CA LEU A 279 -10.51 -1.23 14.42
C LEU A 279 -9.48 -1.25 15.56
N LEU A 280 -8.48 -2.14 15.49
CA LEU A 280 -7.39 -2.20 16.47
C LEU A 280 -6.54 -0.93 16.46
N LYS A 281 -6.21 -0.39 15.28
CA LYS A 281 -5.47 0.89 15.17
C LYS A 281 -6.23 2.02 15.83
N TYR A 282 -7.55 2.09 15.65
CA TYR A 282 -8.38 3.10 16.30
C TYR A 282 -8.41 2.92 17.82
N ILE A 283 -8.72 1.70 18.30
CA ILE A 283 -8.78 1.39 19.74
C ILE A 283 -7.45 1.70 20.46
N ASN A 284 -6.32 1.39 19.82
CA ASN A 284 -5.01 1.60 20.41
C ASN A 284 -4.59 3.07 20.44
N ASN A 285 -4.94 3.85 19.41
CA ASN A 285 -4.51 5.24 19.28
C ASN A 285 -5.50 6.23 19.90
N TYR A 286 -6.79 5.89 19.96
CA TYR A 286 -7.90 6.76 20.39
C TYR A 286 -8.75 6.04 21.42
N LYS A 287 -8.11 5.53 22.48
CA LYS A 287 -8.75 4.67 23.48
C LYS A 287 -9.96 5.31 24.16
N VAL A 288 -9.85 6.58 24.57
CA VAL A 288 -10.92 7.32 25.27
C VAL A 288 -12.14 7.48 24.37
N ASP A 289 -11.93 7.84 23.10
CA ASP A 289 -13.00 7.99 22.12
C ASP A 289 -13.65 6.64 21.82
N ALA A 290 -12.85 5.58 21.66
CA ALA A 290 -13.36 4.22 21.48
C ALA A 290 -14.20 3.75 22.67
N GLN A 291 -13.78 4.04 23.91
CA GLN A 291 -14.56 3.73 25.11
C GLN A 291 -15.88 4.51 25.13
N THR A 292 -15.86 5.78 24.72
CA THR A 292 -17.05 6.63 24.63
C THR A 292 -18.02 6.13 23.57
N ILE A 293 -17.53 5.80 22.37
CA ILE A 293 -18.35 5.34 21.25
C ILE A 293 -18.99 3.98 21.54
N PHE A 294 -18.19 3.02 22.03
CA PHE A 294 -18.68 1.64 22.20
C PHE A 294 -19.30 1.39 23.57
N GLY A 295 -19.06 2.23 24.59
CA GLY A 295 -19.64 2.08 25.93
C GLY A 295 -19.51 0.65 26.47
N ASN A 296 -20.65 0.05 26.84
CA ASN A 296 -20.70 -1.33 27.36
C ASN A 296 -20.18 -2.40 26.36
N HIS A 297 -20.15 -2.09 25.07
CA HIS A 297 -19.61 -2.97 24.03
C HIS A 297 -18.09 -2.89 23.90
N TYR A 298 -17.42 -1.87 24.45
CA TYR A 298 -15.98 -1.66 24.28
C TYR A 298 -15.15 -2.86 24.72
N SER A 299 -15.41 -3.38 25.92
CA SER A 299 -14.69 -4.54 26.48
C SER A 299 -14.91 -5.79 25.62
N LYS A 300 -16.14 -6.01 25.16
CA LYS A 300 -16.47 -7.14 24.28
C LYS A 300 -15.78 -7.03 22.93
N LEU A 301 -15.82 -5.85 22.29
CA LEU A 301 -15.17 -5.57 21.01
C LEU A 301 -13.65 -5.80 21.10
N THR A 302 -13.01 -5.28 22.14
CA THR A 302 -11.58 -5.46 22.36
C THR A 302 -11.21 -6.93 22.60
N GLN A 303 -12.02 -7.65 23.39
CA GLN A 303 -11.82 -9.07 23.63
C GLN A 303 -11.89 -9.88 22.32
N VAL A 304 -12.92 -9.68 21.50
CA VAL A 304 -13.12 -10.46 20.27
C VAL A 304 -12.04 -10.14 19.22
N LEU A 305 -11.62 -8.87 19.09
CA LEU A 305 -10.56 -8.49 18.15
C LEU A 305 -9.19 -9.10 18.49
N ASN A 306 -8.93 -9.37 19.78
CA ASN A 306 -7.73 -10.08 20.23
C ASN A 306 -7.87 -11.61 20.23
N GLY A 307 -9.07 -12.12 19.94
CA GLY A 307 -9.35 -13.55 19.82
C GLY A 307 -8.90 -14.13 18.48
N SER A 308 -9.10 -15.44 18.33
CA SER A 308 -8.92 -16.15 17.07
C SER A 308 -9.89 -15.67 15.99
N LYS A 309 -9.54 -15.94 14.72
CA LYS A 309 -10.43 -15.64 13.58
C LYS A 309 -11.81 -16.31 13.73
N GLN A 310 -11.87 -17.51 14.31
CA GLN A 310 -13.13 -18.20 14.53
C GLN A 310 -14.01 -17.47 15.56
N GLU A 311 -13.42 -16.98 16.66
CA GLU A 311 -14.13 -16.19 17.68
C GLU A 311 -14.64 -14.87 17.10
N GLN A 312 -13.82 -14.19 16.29
CA GLN A 312 -14.22 -12.97 15.59
C GLN A 312 -15.39 -13.20 14.64
N MET A 313 -15.35 -14.28 13.86
CA MET A 313 -16.45 -14.63 12.95
C MET A 313 -17.72 -15.04 13.68
N ASN A 314 -17.59 -15.79 14.78
CA ASN A 314 -18.74 -16.16 15.61
C ASN A 314 -19.39 -14.91 16.24
N TRP A 315 -18.58 -13.97 16.73
CA TRP A 315 -19.08 -12.70 17.24
C TRP A 315 -19.75 -11.87 16.14
N ALA A 316 -19.11 -11.72 14.97
CA ALA A 316 -19.68 -10.97 13.85
C ALA A 316 -21.04 -11.54 13.46
N LYS A 317 -21.16 -12.88 13.37
CA LYS A 317 -22.45 -13.56 13.15
C LYS A 317 -23.46 -13.27 14.24
N SER A 318 -23.05 -13.24 15.51
CA SER A 318 -23.95 -13.01 16.64
C SER A 318 -24.56 -11.60 16.68
N ILE A 319 -23.95 -10.62 16.03
CA ILE A 319 -24.44 -9.22 15.98
C ILE A 319 -25.10 -8.86 14.64
N THR A 320 -25.27 -9.84 13.74
CA THR A 320 -25.83 -9.62 12.39
C THR A 320 -26.95 -10.61 12.09
N ASP A 321 -27.92 -10.16 11.29
CA ASP A 321 -28.95 -11.01 10.68
C ASP A 321 -28.98 -10.74 9.17
N GLY A 322 -28.40 -11.66 8.40
CA GLY A 322 -28.11 -11.42 6.98
C GLY A 322 -27.33 -10.12 6.79
N ARG A 323 -27.89 -9.18 6.02
CA ARG A 323 -27.25 -7.87 5.77
C ARG A 323 -27.41 -6.88 6.94
N LYS A 324 -28.32 -7.14 7.88
CA LYS A 324 -28.61 -6.22 8.99
C LYS A 324 -27.62 -6.43 10.13
N ILE A 325 -27.34 -5.34 10.85
CA ILE A 325 -26.55 -5.32 12.09
C ILE A 325 -27.51 -4.93 13.20
N GLN A 326 -27.39 -5.56 14.38
CA GLN A 326 -28.17 -5.18 15.57
C GLN A 326 -28.02 -3.68 15.88
N ASN A 327 -29.11 -3.02 16.27
CA ASN A 327 -29.20 -1.56 16.29
C ASN A 327 -28.09 -0.90 17.13
N ASP A 328 -27.85 -1.37 18.35
CA ASP A 328 -26.85 -0.77 19.24
C ASP A 328 -25.44 -0.82 18.63
N TRP A 329 -25.06 -1.95 18.04
CA TRP A 329 -23.77 -2.08 17.34
C TRP A 329 -23.71 -1.21 16.09
N LYS A 330 -24.81 -1.19 15.33
CA LYS A 330 -24.92 -0.42 14.09
C LYS A 330 -24.68 1.07 14.36
N GLU A 331 -25.34 1.64 15.36
CA GLU A 331 -25.19 3.05 15.72
C GLU A 331 -23.77 3.39 16.17
N GLN A 332 -23.14 2.53 16.96
CA GLN A 332 -21.77 2.73 17.41
C GLN A 332 -20.76 2.66 16.26
N PHE A 333 -20.93 1.73 15.32
CA PHE A 333 -20.08 1.69 14.13
C PHE A 333 -20.32 2.88 13.19
N ILE A 334 -21.54 3.38 13.06
CA ILE A 334 -21.82 4.63 12.33
C ILE A 334 -21.10 5.79 13.00
N LYS A 335 -21.18 5.91 14.34
CA LYS A 335 -20.47 6.95 15.11
C LYS A 335 -18.96 6.86 14.87
N LEU A 336 -18.37 5.67 14.98
CA LEU A 336 -16.96 5.43 14.66
C LEU A 336 -16.62 5.90 13.25
N CYS A 337 -17.38 5.48 12.24
CA CYS A 337 -17.14 5.82 10.84
C CYS A 337 -17.26 7.32 10.52
N ASN A 338 -17.95 8.09 11.37
CA ASN A 338 -18.05 9.55 11.25
C ASN A 338 -16.90 10.31 11.93
N THR A 339 -16.03 9.64 12.69
CA THR A 339 -14.87 10.30 13.30
C THR A 339 -13.80 10.60 12.25
N ASN A 340 -13.19 11.79 12.34
CA ASN A 340 -12.09 12.19 11.44
C ASN A 340 -10.91 11.21 11.55
N GLU A 341 -10.65 10.73 12.76
CA GLU A 341 -9.58 9.80 13.11
C GLU A 341 -9.78 8.44 12.41
N PHE A 342 -11.01 7.90 12.41
CA PHE A 342 -11.27 6.64 11.72
C PHE A 342 -11.35 6.81 10.20
N GLN A 343 -11.82 7.95 9.70
CA GLN A 343 -11.74 8.26 8.27
C GLN A 343 -10.29 8.36 7.80
N LYS A 344 -9.40 8.97 8.58
CA LYS A 344 -7.96 8.97 8.30
C LYS A 344 -7.38 7.55 8.30
N ILE A 345 -7.80 6.70 9.23
CA ILE A 345 -7.39 5.27 9.23
C ILE A 345 -7.89 4.54 7.97
N GLN A 346 -9.11 4.82 7.51
CA GLN A 346 -9.63 4.30 6.25
C GLN A 346 -8.80 4.82 5.06
N ASN A 347 -8.45 6.11 5.03
CA ASN A 347 -7.61 6.70 3.99
C ASN A 347 -6.23 6.08 3.92
N ASP A 348 -5.57 5.89 5.07
CA ASP A 348 -4.30 5.16 5.16
C ASP A 348 -4.44 3.75 4.60
N ALA A 349 -5.56 3.06 4.87
CA ALA A 349 -5.84 1.73 4.34
C ALA A 349 -6.17 1.73 2.84
N MET A 350 -6.52 2.88 2.25
CA MET A 350 -6.75 3.09 0.81
C MET A 350 -5.50 3.54 0.06
N SER A 351 -4.34 3.68 0.71
CA SER A 351 -3.15 4.30 0.12
C SER A 351 -2.75 3.72 -1.24
N THR A 352 -2.95 2.41 -1.48
CA THR A 352 -2.64 1.79 -2.78
C THR A 352 -3.48 2.35 -3.92
N TYR A 353 -4.74 2.71 -3.67
CA TYR A 353 -5.61 3.33 -4.66
C TYR A 353 -5.27 4.80 -4.85
N ILE A 354 -4.92 5.50 -3.76
CA ILE A 354 -4.43 6.89 -3.79
C ILE A 354 -3.14 6.97 -4.62
N ASP A 355 -2.15 6.11 -4.33
CA ASP A 355 -0.90 6.03 -5.10
C ASP A 355 -1.17 5.70 -6.57
N MET A 356 -2.12 4.80 -6.85
CA MET A 356 -2.48 4.44 -8.22
C MET A 356 -3.11 5.62 -8.96
N ALA A 357 -3.94 6.42 -8.28
CA ALA A 357 -4.53 7.63 -8.83
C ALA A 357 -3.46 8.65 -9.21
N TYR A 358 -2.53 8.95 -8.29
CA TYR A 358 -1.41 9.86 -8.57
C TYR A 358 -0.52 9.36 -9.70
N ASN A 359 -0.17 8.07 -9.72
CA ASN A 359 0.62 7.49 -10.81
C ASN A 359 -0.10 7.61 -12.16
N MET A 360 -1.42 7.38 -12.21
CA MET A 360 -2.19 7.56 -13.45
C MET A 360 -2.30 9.03 -13.86
N ALA A 361 -2.46 9.94 -12.90
CA ALA A 361 -2.44 11.38 -13.17
C ALA A 361 -1.10 11.80 -13.79
N ASP A 362 0.02 11.33 -13.24
CA ASP A 362 1.36 11.61 -13.78
C ASP A 362 1.56 10.94 -15.16
N GLU A 363 1.17 9.68 -15.33
CA GLU A 363 1.30 8.93 -16.59
C GLU A 363 0.50 9.55 -17.75
N PHE A 364 -0.63 10.21 -17.46
CA PHE A 364 -1.47 10.88 -18.44
C PHE A 364 -1.33 12.41 -18.44
N ASN A 365 -0.39 12.94 -17.65
CA ASN A 365 -0.13 14.38 -17.51
C ASN A 365 -1.38 15.20 -17.11
N LEU A 366 -2.22 14.65 -16.23
CA LEU A 366 -3.37 15.34 -15.65
C LEU A 366 -2.89 16.32 -14.58
N LYS A 367 -3.51 17.50 -14.53
CA LYS A 367 -3.13 18.58 -13.61
C LYS A 367 -4.27 19.03 -12.72
N SER A 368 -5.52 18.86 -13.15
CA SER A 368 -6.72 19.36 -12.47
C SER A 368 -7.23 18.46 -11.35
N GLU A 369 -7.86 19.05 -10.31
CA GLU A 369 -8.55 18.27 -9.27
C GLU A 369 -9.56 17.27 -9.87
N ARG A 370 -10.27 17.69 -10.93
CA ARG A 370 -11.15 16.83 -11.71
C ARG A 370 -10.43 15.63 -12.31
N GLY A 371 -9.23 15.85 -12.86
CA GLY A 371 -8.39 14.78 -13.39
C GLY A 371 -8.01 13.77 -12.32
N LEU A 372 -7.57 14.23 -11.15
CA LEU A 372 -7.27 13.36 -10.01
C LEU A 372 -8.51 12.57 -9.54
N ALA A 373 -9.67 13.22 -9.47
CA ALA A 373 -10.93 12.58 -9.10
C ALA A 373 -11.33 11.45 -10.07
N LEU A 374 -11.18 11.68 -11.38
CA LEU A 374 -11.51 10.67 -12.39
C LEU A 374 -10.62 9.43 -12.23
N VAL A 375 -9.31 9.61 -12.12
CA VAL A 375 -8.37 8.48 -12.04
C VAL A 375 -8.43 7.77 -10.68
N PHE A 376 -8.80 8.47 -9.60
CA PHE A 376 -9.10 7.83 -8.31
C PHE A 376 -10.35 6.94 -8.40
N ASP A 377 -11.43 7.43 -9.00
CA ASP A 377 -12.65 6.63 -9.19
C ASP A 377 -12.38 5.39 -10.06
N ILE A 378 -11.54 5.52 -11.11
CA ILE A 378 -11.07 4.38 -11.92
C ILE A 378 -10.23 3.41 -11.08
N ALA A 379 -9.32 3.91 -10.23
CA ALA A 379 -8.51 3.05 -9.38
C ALA A 379 -9.38 2.20 -8.45
N VAL A 380 -10.36 2.82 -7.79
CA VAL A 380 -11.27 2.15 -6.85
C VAL A 380 -12.23 1.22 -7.58
N GLN A 381 -12.93 1.70 -8.60
CA GLN A 381 -14.01 0.94 -9.24
C GLN A 381 -13.49 -0.14 -10.20
N ASN A 382 -12.40 0.15 -10.93
CA ASN A 382 -11.92 -0.69 -12.03
C ASN A 382 -10.56 -1.36 -11.73
N GLY A 383 -9.87 -0.98 -10.66
CA GLY A 383 -8.52 -1.46 -10.35
C GLY A 383 -7.44 -0.86 -11.27
N GLY A 384 -7.72 0.31 -11.87
CA GLY A 384 -6.82 0.97 -12.82
C GLY A 384 -6.80 0.32 -14.21
N PHE A 385 -5.74 0.59 -14.97
CA PHE A 385 -5.56 0.09 -16.33
C PHE A 385 -4.36 -0.86 -16.46
N LYS A 386 -4.51 -1.87 -17.33
CA LYS A 386 -3.38 -2.68 -17.82
C LYS A 386 -2.48 -1.81 -18.72
N SER A 387 -1.20 -2.16 -18.80
CA SER A 387 -0.20 -1.41 -19.58
C SER A 387 -0.58 -1.23 -21.06
N SER A 388 -1.18 -2.24 -21.69
CA SER A 388 -1.63 -2.12 -23.09
C SER A 388 -2.69 -1.03 -23.27
N ILE A 389 -3.65 -0.93 -22.35
CA ILE A 389 -4.69 0.10 -22.39
C ILE A 389 -4.10 1.48 -22.12
N LYS A 390 -3.19 1.58 -21.15
CA LYS A 390 -2.46 2.83 -20.88
C LYS A 390 -1.71 3.32 -22.13
N ASN A 391 -1.07 2.41 -22.87
CA ASN A 391 -0.37 2.75 -24.10
C ASN A 391 -1.34 3.20 -25.21
N SER A 392 -2.50 2.54 -25.36
CA SER A 392 -3.53 2.98 -26.30
C SER A 392 -4.10 4.37 -25.96
N ILE A 393 -4.31 4.66 -24.66
CA ILE A 393 -4.73 5.99 -24.20
C ILE A 393 -3.66 7.03 -24.55
N LYS A 394 -2.40 6.78 -24.17
CA LYS A 394 -1.27 7.69 -24.44
C LYS A 394 -1.08 7.95 -25.94
N ALA A 395 -1.22 6.93 -26.77
CA ALA A 395 -1.18 7.08 -28.23
C ALA A 395 -2.26 8.06 -28.72
N LYS A 396 -3.52 7.88 -28.29
CA LYS A 396 -4.62 8.78 -28.64
C LYS A 396 -4.40 10.23 -28.18
N ILE A 397 -3.81 10.42 -26.99
CA ILE A 397 -3.49 11.74 -26.45
C ILE A 397 -2.39 12.41 -27.30
N ASN A 398 -1.30 11.68 -27.58
CA ASN A 398 -0.14 12.21 -28.31
C ASN A 398 -0.44 12.55 -29.77
N THR A 399 -1.36 11.83 -30.42
CA THR A 399 -1.71 12.08 -31.83
C THR A 399 -2.46 13.41 -32.02
N ASN A 400 -3.17 13.93 -31.01
CA ASN A 400 -4.25 14.90 -31.26
C ASN A 400 -4.15 16.26 -30.54
N GLN A 401 -3.05 16.61 -29.85
CA GLN A 401 -2.93 17.87 -29.09
C GLN A 401 -4.22 18.26 -28.32
N LEU A 402 -4.66 17.36 -27.43
CA LEU A 402 -5.94 17.49 -26.73
C LEU A 402 -5.87 18.45 -25.53
N THR A 403 -6.98 19.14 -25.26
CA THR A 403 -7.22 19.81 -23.98
C THR A 403 -7.36 18.77 -22.85
N GLU A 404 -7.14 19.15 -21.59
CA GLU A 404 -7.25 18.20 -20.47
C GLU A 404 -8.67 17.58 -20.41
N LYS A 405 -9.72 18.35 -20.68
CA LYS A 405 -11.10 17.83 -20.71
C LYS A 405 -11.30 16.74 -21.77
N GLU A 406 -10.69 16.88 -22.93
CA GLU A 406 -10.70 15.85 -23.98
C GLU A 406 -9.87 14.63 -23.56
N VAL A 407 -8.72 14.83 -22.90
CA VAL A 407 -7.94 13.75 -22.30
C VAL A 407 -8.77 12.96 -21.28
N LEU A 408 -9.50 13.66 -20.39
CA LEU A 408 -10.39 13.02 -19.42
C LEU A 408 -11.49 12.20 -20.11
N THR A 409 -12.03 12.69 -21.24
CA THR A 409 -13.02 11.98 -22.05
C THR A 409 -12.43 10.69 -22.63
N VAL A 410 -11.21 10.73 -23.18
CA VAL A 410 -10.50 9.53 -23.68
C VAL A 410 -10.28 8.50 -22.57
N ILE A 411 -9.85 8.95 -21.39
CA ILE A 411 -9.62 8.09 -20.21
C ILE A 411 -10.93 7.47 -19.71
N ALA A 412 -11.99 8.28 -19.57
CA ALA A 412 -13.30 7.83 -19.15
C ALA A 412 -13.87 6.77 -20.11
N GLN A 413 -13.79 7.04 -21.42
CA GLN A 413 -14.25 6.09 -22.44
C GLN A 413 -13.46 4.78 -22.38
N ALA A 414 -12.15 4.83 -22.18
CA ALA A 414 -11.35 3.62 -22.02
C ALA A 414 -11.76 2.77 -20.80
N ALA A 415 -12.19 3.41 -19.70
CA ALA A 415 -12.74 2.70 -18.54
C ALA A 415 -14.10 2.04 -18.86
N VAL A 416 -14.95 2.71 -19.63
CA VAL A 416 -16.23 2.16 -20.11
C VAL A 416 -15.98 0.96 -21.02
N ASP A 417 -15.18 1.12 -22.08
CA ASP A 417 -14.92 0.08 -23.08
C ASP A 417 -14.31 -1.17 -22.44
N LYS A 418 -13.49 -1.01 -21.40
CA LYS A 418 -12.86 -2.13 -20.70
C LYS A 418 -13.79 -2.88 -19.75
N SER A 419 -14.89 -2.25 -19.37
CA SER A 419 -15.86 -2.84 -18.45
C SER A 419 -16.70 -3.90 -19.14
N LYS A 420 -17.17 -4.91 -18.40
CA LYS A 420 -18.08 -5.92 -18.95
C LYS A 420 -19.34 -5.21 -19.45
N ALA A 421 -19.89 -5.63 -20.59
CA ALA A 421 -21.05 -4.98 -21.25
C ALA A 421 -22.17 -4.57 -20.28
N LYS A 422 -22.57 -5.48 -19.37
CA LYS A 422 -23.62 -5.22 -18.36
C LYS A 422 -23.31 -4.10 -17.35
N TYR A 423 -22.05 -3.70 -17.19
CA TYR A 423 -21.60 -2.64 -16.29
C TYR A 423 -21.20 -1.36 -17.04
N GLN A 424 -21.21 -1.35 -18.38
CA GLN A 424 -20.77 -0.17 -19.14
C GLN A 424 -21.64 1.05 -18.88
N GLY A 425 -22.96 0.88 -18.75
CA GLY A 425 -23.87 1.99 -18.43
C GLY A 425 -23.58 2.62 -17.07
N ASP A 426 -23.34 1.79 -16.04
CA ASP A 426 -22.96 2.25 -14.71
C ASP A 426 -21.63 3.01 -14.73
N VAL A 427 -20.59 2.40 -15.31
CA VAL A 427 -19.26 3.01 -15.41
C VAL A 427 -19.32 4.30 -16.22
N ASN A 428 -20.06 4.35 -17.32
CA ASN A 428 -20.24 5.54 -18.14
C ASN A 428 -20.85 6.67 -17.30
N SER A 429 -22.00 6.41 -16.65
CA SER A 429 -22.69 7.43 -15.84
C SER A 429 -21.77 8.07 -14.80
N ARG A 430 -20.94 7.28 -14.12
CA ARG A 430 -20.00 7.76 -13.10
C ARG A 430 -18.85 8.57 -13.69
N LYS A 431 -18.14 8.00 -14.67
CA LYS A 431 -16.93 8.62 -15.23
C LYS A 431 -17.29 9.93 -15.92
N PHE A 432 -18.39 9.95 -16.68
CA PHE A 432 -18.82 11.17 -17.36
C PHE A 432 -19.46 12.20 -16.42
N THR A 433 -20.04 11.81 -15.28
CA THR A 433 -20.42 12.78 -14.23
C THR A 433 -19.18 13.52 -13.70
N ILE A 434 -18.04 12.84 -13.53
CA ILE A 434 -16.78 13.49 -13.13
C ILE A 434 -16.26 14.41 -14.25
N VAL A 435 -16.16 13.89 -15.48
CA VAL A 435 -15.66 14.65 -16.64
C VAL A 435 -16.48 15.92 -16.89
N ASN A 436 -17.80 15.84 -16.78
CA ASN A 436 -18.70 16.96 -17.06
C ASN A 436 -18.90 17.88 -15.85
N GLY A 437 -18.60 17.41 -14.64
CA GLY A 437 -18.88 18.10 -13.37
C GLY A 437 -20.32 18.03 -12.92
N THR A 438 -21.23 17.56 -13.78
CA THR A 438 -22.63 17.31 -13.47
C THR A 438 -23.08 16.00 -14.12
N GLY A 439 -24.08 15.36 -13.54
CA GLY A 439 -24.65 14.12 -14.07
C GLY A 439 -25.48 13.37 -13.05
N THR A 440 -25.93 12.18 -13.42
CA THR A 440 -26.78 11.33 -12.57
C THR A 440 -26.11 9.99 -12.36
N VAL A 441 -25.91 9.61 -11.10
CA VAL A 441 -25.35 8.30 -10.70
C VAL A 441 -26.36 7.64 -9.75
N HIS A 442 -26.77 6.41 -10.11
CA HIS A 442 -27.74 5.60 -9.33
C HIS A 442 -29.05 6.34 -8.99
N GLY A 443 -29.53 7.17 -9.92
CA GLY A 443 -30.77 7.94 -9.76
C GLY A 443 -30.64 9.23 -8.95
N LYS A 444 -29.44 9.56 -8.44
CA LYS A 444 -29.15 10.84 -7.78
C LYS A 444 -28.41 11.78 -8.73
N SER A 445 -28.91 13.00 -8.86
CA SER A 445 -28.24 14.07 -9.59
C SER A 445 -27.12 14.68 -8.76
N TYR A 446 -26.02 15.04 -9.43
CA TYR A 446 -24.82 15.62 -8.83
C TYR A 446 -24.41 16.89 -9.56
N ASN A 447 -23.95 17.87 -8.80
CA ASN A 447 -23.15 18.99 -9.26
C ASN A 447 -21.86 19.01 -8.44
N LEU A 448 -20.77 18.49 -8.98
CA LEU A 448 -19.56 18.19 -8.21
C LEU A 448 -18.84 19.42 -7.68
N GLU A 449 -19.02 20.57 -8.34
CA GLU A 449 -18.52 21.85 -7.83
C GLU A 449 -19.33 22.29 -6.61
N LYS A 450 -20.66 22.29 -6.68
CA LYS A 450 -21.52 22.68 -5.56
C LYS A 450 -21.50 21.67 -4.40
N ASP A 451 -21.49 20.39 -4.72
CA ASP A 451 -21.62 19.31 -3.75
C ASP A 451 -20.30 18.96 -3.06
N PHE A 452 -19.16 19.16 -3.75
CA PHE A 452 -17.84 18.72 -3.29
C PHE A 452 -16.71 19.72 -3.52
N SER A 453 -17.00 20.94 -4.00
CA SER A 453 -15.98 21.95 -4.33
C SER A 453 -14.93 21.45 -5.33
N LEU A 454 -15.32 20.54 -6.23
CA LEU A 454 -14.43 20.03 -7.28
C LEU A 454 -14.25 21.08 -8.36
N THR A 455 -13.00 21.46 -8.63
CA THR A 455 -12.66 22.46 -9.64
C THR A 455 -11.75 21.90 -10.73
N ASP A 456 -11.44 22.73 -11.73
CA ASP A 456 -10.43 22.44 -12.75
C ASP A 456 -9.04 23.01 -12.37
N GLN A 457 -8.89 23.51 -11.14
CA GLN A 457 -7.62 24.05 -10.65
C GLN A 457 -6.57 22.95 -10.45
N PRO A 458 -5.27 23.30 -10.44
CA PRO A 458 -4.21 22.35 -10.15
C PRO A 458 -4.40 21.62 -8.80
N PHE A 459 -4.19 20.30 -8.77
CA PHE A 459 -4.23 19.49 -7.54
C PHE A 459 -2.86 19.31 -6.86
N LYS A 460 -1.79 19.80 -7.49
CA LYS A 460 -0.42 19.82 -6.98
C LYS A 460 0.06 21.25 -6.86
#